data_AF-A0A858R9T9-F1
#
_entry.id   AF-A0A858R9T9-F1
#
_cell.length_a   1.000
_cell.length_b   1.000
_cell.length_c   1.000
_cell.angle_alpha   90.00
_cell.angle_beta   90.00
_cell.angle_gamma   90.00
#
_symmetry.space_group_name_H-M   'P 1'
#
loop_
_entity.id
_entity.type
_entity.pdbx_description
1 polymer ?
#
loop_
_entity_poly.entity_id
_entity_poly.type
_entity_poly.pdbx_seq_one_letter_code
_entity_poly.pdbx_strand_id
1 'polypeptide(L)' 'MPPSDPRSQPFGRPGAAAAGTDAESGTENPELSEEKRKSLYALKVMFERGLLPKAEYEARRAALEGKQG' A
#
# COMPACT_ATOMS: atom_id res chain seq x y z
N MET A 1 -22.80 -19.99 50.56
CA MET A 1 -22.86 -21.24 49.78
C MET A 1 -22.90 -20.88 48.30
N PRO A 2 -21.80 -21.06 47.54
CA PRO A 2 -21.81 -20.84 46.09
C PRO A 2 -22.23 -22.12 45.35
N PRO A 3 -22.96 -22.04 44.22
CA PRO A 3 -23.00 -23.13 43.26
C PRO A 3 -21.84 -23.03 42.27
N SER A 4 -21.25 -24.18 42.05
CA SER A 4 -20.21 -24.54 41.08
C SER A 4 -20.59 -24.25 39.63
N ASP A 5 -19.67 -23.69 38.84
CA ASP A 5 -19.47 -24.08 37.44
C ASP A 5 -17.99 -23.88 37.02
N PRO A 6 -17.23 -24.94 36.69
CA PRO A 6 -15.82 -24.83 36.34
C PRO A 6 -15.57 -25.03 34.83
N ARG A 7 -16.41 -24.53 33.92
CA ARG A 7 -16.15 -24.68 32.47
C ARG A 7 -16.57 -23.47 31.63
N SER A 8 -15.72 -22.47 31.56
CA SER A 8 -15.53 -21.69 30.33
C SER A 8 -14.13 -21.10 30.29
N GLN A 9 -13.40 -21.53 29.27
CA GLN A 9 -11.96 -21.40 29.09
C GLN A 9 -11.50 -19.94 29.01
N PRO A 10 -10.26 -19.63 29.44
CA PRO A 10 -9.62 -18.38 29.08
C PRO A 10 -9.23 -18.48 27.59
N PHE A 11 -10.02 -17.89 26.71
CA PHE A 11 -9.59 -17.71 25.32
C PHE A 11 -8.43 -16.72 25.30
N GLY A 12 -7.24 -17.30 25.30
CA GLY A 12 -5.97 -16.62 25.26
C GLY A 12 -5.74 -15.91 23.92
N ARG A 13 -5.06 -14.78 24.07
CA ARG A 13 -4.18 -14.09 23.12
C ARG A 13 -4.82 -13.42 21.89
N PRO A 14 -4.59 -12.10 21.69
CA PRO A 14 -4.74 -11.49 20.39
C PRO A 14 -3.67 -12.09 19.46
N GLY A 15 -4.12 -12.78 18.41
CA GLY A 15 -3.27 -13.23 17.33
C GLY A 15 -2.80 -12.04 16.51
N ALA A 16 -1.76 -11.36 16.97
CA ALA A 16 -0.92 -10.56 16.11
C ALA A 16 -0.09 -11.48 15.21
N ALA A 17 0.11 -11.03 13.97
CA ALA A 17 1.01 -11.56 12.94
C ALA A 17 0.47 -12.72 12.08
N ALA A 18 -0.09 -12.36 10.93
CA ALA A 18 0.44 -12.79 9.64
C ALA A 18 0.22 -11.68 8.62
N ALA A 19 1.17 -10.77 8.54
CA ALA A 19 1.41 -10.00 7.34
C ALA A 19 1.86 -10.99 6.26
N GLY A 20 0.89 -11.57 5.56
CA GLY A 20 1.10 -12.28 4.31
C GLY A 20 1.08 -11.26 3.17
N THR A 21 2.14 -10.46 3.06
CA THR A 21 2.43 -9.73 1.82
C THR A 21 3.11 -10.70 0.88
N ASP A 22 2.31 -11.50 0.18
CA ASP A 22 2.71 -12.08 -1.10
C ASP A 22 1.43 -12.31 -1.91
N ALA A 23 1.02 -11.25 -2.60
CA ALA A 23 0.01 -11.32 -3.64
C ALA A 23 0.62 -10.69 -4.90
N GLU A 24 1.71 -11.28 -5.38
CA GLU A 24 2.11 -11.17 -6.78
C GLU A 24 1.08 -11.93 -7.64
N SER A 25 -0.06 -11.31 -7.96
CA SER A 25 -0.89 -11.72 -9.10
C SER A 25 -2.00 -10.73 -9.44
N GLY A 26 -1.71 -9.88 -10.43
CA GLY A 26 -2.54 -9.84 -11.64
C GLY A 26 -3.99 -9.40 -11.52
N THR A 27 -4.31 -8.43 -10.67
CA THR A 27 -5.50 -7.60 -10.89
C THR A 27 -5.01 -6.21 -11.26
N GLU A 28 -5.24 -5.81 -12.51
CA GLU A 28 -5.11 -4.42 -12.95
C GLU A 28 -6.17 -3.62 -12.19
N ASN A 29 -5.86 -3.31 -10.93
CA ASN A 29 -6.81 -2.65 -10.04
C ASN A 29 -7.02 -1.23 -10.59
N PRO A 30 -8.24 -0.85 -11.00
CA PRO A 30 -8.49 0.48 -11.56
C PRO A 30 -8.07 1.60 -10.59
N GLU A 31 -8.06 1.33 -9.28
CA GLU A 31 -7.52 2.24 -8.27
C GLU A 31 -6.01 2.45 -8.40
N LEU A 32 -5.23 1.42 -8.72
CA LEU A 32 -3.79 1.56 -9.02
C LEU A 32 -3.58 2.44 -10.26
N SER A 33 -4.48 2.37 -11.22
CA SER A 33 -4.44 3.22 -12.43
C SER A 33 -4.76 4.69 -12.13
N GLU A 34 -5.67 4.95 -11.19
CA GLU A 34 -5.99 6.31 -10.71
C GLU A 34 -4.89 6.89 -9.82
N GLU A 35 -4.37 6.11 -8.88
CA GLU A 35 -3.23 6.50 -8.04
C GLU A 35 -1.99 6.82 -8.89
N LYS A 36 -1.72 6.01 -9.91
CA LYS A 36 -0.64 6.28 -10.87
C LYS A 36 -0.85 7.61 -11.61
N ARG A 37 -2.06 7.88 -12.09
CA ARG A 37 -2.40 9.16 -12.75
C ARG A 37 -2.22 10.35 -11.82
N LYS A 38 -2.70 10.26 -10.57
CA LYS A 38 -2.53 11.29 -9.54
C LYS A 38 -1.04 11.52 -9.22
N SER A 39 -0.27 10.45 -9.11
CA SER A 39 1.18 10.50 -8.84
C SER A 39 1.95 11.18 -9.97
N LEU A 40 1.67 10.82 -11.22
CA LEU A 40 2.27 11.46 -12.40
C LEU A 40 1.91 12.95 -12.49
N TYR A 41 0.66 13.31 -12.16
CA TYR A 41 0.22 14.70 -12.13
C TYR A 41 0.96 15.51 -11.06
N ALA A 42 1.04 14.98 -9.83
CA ALA A 42 1.78 15.63 -8.75
C ALA A 42 3.25 15.83 -9.11
N LEU A 43 3.87 14.81 -9.71
CA LEU A 43 5.27 14.86 -10.15
C LEU A 43 5.49 15.95 -11.22
N LYS A 44 4.58 16.07 -12.18
CA LYS A 44 4.61 17.14 -13.19
C LYS A 44 4.49 18.53 -12.55
N VAL A 45 3.55 18.71 -11.63
CA VAL A 45 3.35 19.99 -10.92
C VAL A 45 4.59 20.39 -10.12
N MET A 46 5.26 19.43 -9.46
CA MET A 46 6.50 19.70 -8.75
C MET A 46 7.61 20.17 -9.69
N PHE A 47 7.75 19.54 -10.86
CA PHE A 47 8.72 19.95 -11.87
C PHE A 47 8.42 21.34 -12.43
N GLU A 48 7.16 21.63 -12.78
CA GLU A 48 6.74 22.95 -13.30
C GLU A 48 6.94 24.08 -12.29
N ARG A 49 6.85 23.76 -10.99
CA ARG A 49 7.12 24.70 -9.89
C ARG A 49 8.61 24.83 -9.56
N GLY A 50 9.48 24.10 -10.24
CA GLY A 50 10.93 24.10 -9.96
C GLY A 50 11.30 23.43 -8.64
N LEU A 51 10.39 22.65 -8.03
CA LEU A 51 10.64 21.90 -6.80
C LEU A 51 11.43 20.61 -7.04
N LEU A 52 11.58 20.23 -8.31
CA LEU A 52 12.22 18.99 -8.73
C LEU A 52 13.13 19.26 -9.94
N PRO A 53 14.41 18.83 -9.91
CA PRO A 53 15.28 18.95 -11.08
C PRO A 53 14.83 18.00 -12.20
N LYS A 54 15.09 18.38 -13.45
CA LYS A 54 14.65 17.63 -14.64
C LYS A 54 15.08 16.15 -14.60
N ALA A 55 16.32 15.88 -14.22
CA ALA A 55 16.85 14.51 -14.13
C ALA A 55 16.06 13.65 -13.15
N GLU A 56 15.68 14.21 -12.01
CA GLU A 56 14.91 13.49 -10.99
C GLU A 56 13.43 13.33 -11.41
N TYR A 57 12.86 14.33 -12.09
CA TYR A 57 11.53 14.22 -12.69
C TYR A 57 11.46 13.06 -13.69
N GLU A 58 12.41 12.97 -14.62
CA GLU A 58 12.42 11.90 -15.62
C GLU A 58 12.65 10.52 -14.99
N ALA A 59 13.54 10.42 -14.00
CA ALA A 59 13.77 9.16 -13.27
C ALA A 59 12.51 8.68 -12.53
N ARG A 60 11.83 9.58 -11.80
CA ARG A 60 10.59 9.24 -11.06
C ARG A 60 9.43 8.96 -12.00
N ARG A 61 9.35 9.66 -13.14
CA ARG A 61 8.33 9.42 -14.17
C ARG A 61 8.51 8.04 -14.78
N ALA A 62 9.73 7.69 -15.19
CA ALA A 62 10.06 6.38 -15.73
C ALA A 62 9.80 5.25 -14.73
N ALA A 63 10.12 5.45 -13.44
CA ALA A 63 9.82 4.48 -12.39
C ALA A 63 8.31 4.25 -12.21
N LEU A 64 7.48 5.29 -12.29
CA LEU A 64 6.02 5.18 -12.21
C LEU A 64 5.41 4.58 -13.49
N GLU A 65 5.96 4.92 -14.66
CA GLU A 65 5.51 4.42 -15.96
C GLU A 65 5.88 2.94 -16.16
N GLY A 66 7.11 2.57 -15.81
CA GLY A 66 7.70 1.24 -15.94
C GLY A 66 7.35 0.24 -14.83
N LYS A 67 6.64 0.64 -13.77
CA LYS A 67 6.06 -0.30 -12.78
C LYS A 67 4.79 -0.99 -13.29
N GLN A 68 4.75 -1.31 -14.59
CA GLN A 68 3.75 -2.13 -15.25
C GLN A 68 4.48 -3.33 -15.86
N GLY A 69 4.38 -4.49 -15.22
CA GLY A 69 4.98 -5.76 -15.65
C GLY A 69 6.05 -6.24 -14.71
#